data_AF-A0A920PZ08-F1
#
_entry.id   AF-A0A920PZ08-F1
#
_cell.length_a   1.000
_cell.length_b   1.000
_cell.length_c   1.000
_cell.angle_alpha   90.00
_cell.angle_beta   90.00
_cell.angle_gamma   90.00
#
_symmetry.space_group_name_H-M   'P 1'
#
loop_
_entity.id
_entity.type
_entity.pdbx_description
1 polymer ?
#
loop_
_entity_poly.entity_id
_entity_poly.type
_entity_poly.pdbx_seq_one_letter_code
_entity_poly.pdbx_strand_id
1 'polypeptide(L)'
;MSINGKSTENITLLEAVSTIRGKKGTDVDLDILHIGATEEVKIVVTRGVIPLASLNITMRDDGIGHLQIFSFGDKTNQELYEALETFRSDEGIGMF
;
A
#
# COMPACT_ATOMS: atom_id res chain seq x y z
N MET A 1 16.92 14.51 3.62
CA MET A 1 16.04 13.34 3.79
C MET A 1 16.63 12.43 4.85
N SER A 2 15.80 11.89 5.74
CA SER A 2 16.28 11.11 6.89
C SER A 2 15.29 10.00 7.28
N ILE A 3 15.81 8.96 7.95
CA ILE A 3 15.00 7.91 8.59
C ILE A 3 15.37 7.91 10.09
N ASN A 4 14.41 8.23 10.96
CA ASN A 4 14.62 8.41 12.40
C ASN A 4 15.78 9.38 12.72
N GLY A 5 15.88 10.48 11.97
CA GLY A 5 16.93 11.49 12.13
C GLY A 5 18.31 11.07 11.59
N LYS A 6 18.45 9.86 11.03
CA LYS A 6 19.67 9.43 10.36
C LYS A 6 19.59 9.76 8.87
N SER A 7 20.60 10.46 8.36
CA SER A 7 20.68 10.80 6.94
C SER A 7 20.62 9.54 6.06
N THR A 8 19.89 9.64 4.96
CA THR A 8 19.88 8.60 3.92
C THR A 8 21.02 8.75 2.92
N GLU A 9 21.92 9.71 3.11
CA GLU A 9 23.12 9.83 2.30
C GLU A 9 24.08 8.67 2.55
N ASN A 10 24.65 8.11 1.48
CA ASN A 10 25.63 7.02 1.52
C ASN A 10 25.10 5.68 2.07
N ILE A 11 23.79 5.49 2.22
CA ILE A 11 23.20 4.18 2.49
C ILE A 11 22.63 3.59 1.19
N THR A 12 22.70 2.28 1.07
CA THR A 12 22.07 1.54 -0.02
C THR A 12 20.55 1.47 0.15
N LEU A 13 19.86 1.18 -0.94
CA LEU A 13 18.41 0.94 -0.90
C LEU A 13 18.04 -0.17 0.09
N LEU A 14 18.84 -1.24 0.16
CA LEU A 14 18.59 -2.36 1.08
C LEU A 14 18.74 -1.95 2.54
N GLU A 15 19.73 -1.12 2.86
CA GLU A 15 19.92 -0.59 4.21
C GLU A 15 18.79 0.36 4.61
N ALA A 16 18.33 1.21 3.69
CA ALA A 16 17.18 2.07 3.90
C ALA A 16 15.92 1.24 4.19
N VAL A 17 15.63 0.23 3.35
CA VAL A 17 14.48 -0.69 3.53
C VAL A 17 14.58 -1.42 4.86
N SER A 18 15.76 -1.90 5.24
CA SER A 18 15.99 -2.58 6.51
C SER A 18 15.69 -1.67 7.71
N THR A 19 16.07 -0.39 7.63
CA THR A 19 15.85 0.60 8.69
C THR A 19 14.39 1.05 8.80
N ILE A 20 13.70 1.14 7.65
CA ILE A 20 12.26 1.45 7.60
C ILE A 20 11.44 0.30 8.19
N ARG A 21 11.82 -0.95 7.90
CA ARG A 21 11.21 -2.14 8.51
C ARG A 21 11.52 -2.19 10.01
N GLY A 22 10.65 -2.85 10.75
CA GLY A 22 10.76 -2.94 12.21
C GLY A 22 9.55 -3.63 12.83
N LYS A 23 9.48 -3.58 14.17
CA LYS A 23 8.41 -4.23 14.92
C LYS A 23 7.04 -3.62 14.58
N LYS A 24 6.03 -4.48 14.42
CA LYS A 24 4.64 -4.04 14.22
C LYS A 24 4.20 -3.10 15.35
N GLY A 25 3.55 -2.00 14.98
CA GLY A 25 2.99 -1.02 15.91
C GLY A 25 4.00 -0.01 16.44
N THR A 26 5.26 -0.03 16.00
CA THR A 26 6.23 1.04 16.30
C THR A 26 6.28 2.04 15.15
N ASP A 27 6.62 3.29 15.47
CA ASP A 27 6.67 4.37 14.49
C ASP A 27 8.04 4.52 13.85
N VAL A 28 8.05 4.99 12.60
CA VAL A 28 9.24 5.46 11.88
C VAL A 28 9.02 6.90 11.43
N ASP A 29 10.00 7.75 11.71
CA ASP A 29 10.00 9.14 11.27
C ASP A 29 10.76 9.23 9.94
N LEU A 30 10.15 9.83 8.93
CA LEU A 30 10.71 10.04 7.62
C LEU A 30 10.73 11.53 7.30
N ASP A 31 11.91 12.09 7.02
CA ASP A 31 12.00 13.43 6.44
C ASP A 31 12.15 13.28 4.93
N ILE A 32 11.13 13.74 4.18
CA ILE A 32 11.01 13.54 2.73
C ILE A 32 11.03 14.89 2.01
N LEU A 33 11.86 15.01 0.97
CA LEU A 33 11.83 16.13 0.04
C LEU A 33 11.05 15.74 -1.21
N HIS A 34 9.90 16.38 -1.44
CA HIS A 34 9.10 16.13 -2.64
C HIS A 34 9.68 16.83 -3.87
N ILE A 35 9.43 16.27 -5.06
CA ILE A 35 9.87 16.87 -6.33
C ILE A 35 9.27 18.28 -6.45
N GLY A 36 10.12 19.28 -6.65
CA GLY A 36 9.72 20.68 -6.77
C GLY A 36 9.49 21.41 -5.44
N ALA A 37 9.60 20.74 -4.30
CA ALA A 37 9.60 21.37 -2.98
C ALA A 37 11.01 21.88 -2.61
N THR A 38 11.05 22.98 -1.85
CA THR A 38 12.29 23.53 -1.29
C THR A 38 12.55 23.09 0.15
N GLU A 39 11.52 22.58 0.84
CA GLU A 39 11.56 22.19 2.24
C GLU A 39 11.15 20.72 2.40
N GLU A 40 11.74 20.05 3.38
CA GLU A 40 11.42 18.67 3.73
C GLU A 40 10.16 18.61 4.59
N VAL A 41 9.37 17.56 4.38
CA VAL A 41 8.19 17.25 5.20
C VAL A 41 8.50 16.06 6.09
N LYS A 42 8.23 16.21 7.39
CA LYS A 42 8.29 15.11 8.35
C LYS A 42 6.99 14.30 8.29
N ILE A 43 7.13 12.99 8.09
CA ILE A 43 6.03 12.03 8.04
C ILE A 43 6.31 10.92 9.05
N VAL A 44 5.37 10.71 9.96
CA VAL A 44 5.42 9.62 10.94
C VAL A 44 4.55 8.47 10.42
N VAL A 45 5.14 7.28 10.29
CA VAL A 45 4.44 6.09 9.80
C VAL A 45 4.47 5.00 10.86
N THR A 46 3.30 4.53 11.26
CA THR A 46 3.19 3.36 12.15
C THR A 46 3.39 2.07 11.36
N ARG A 47 4.32 1.23 11.79
CA ARG A 47 4.65 -0.02 11.10
C ARG A 47 3.51 -1.02 11.17
N GLY A 48 2.91 -1.30 10.02
CA GLY A 48 1.86 -2.31 9.84
C GLY A 48 2.39 -3.65 9.35
N VAL A 49 1.49 -4.63 9.29
CA VAL A 49 1.67 -5.83 8.46
C VAL A 49 1.15 -5.45 7.07
N ILE A 50 1.94 -5.68 6.03
CA ILE A 50 1.47 -5.48 4.66
C ILE A 50 0.45 -6.60 4.39
N PRO A 51 -0.83 -6.28 4.11
CA PRO A 51 -1.76 -7.30 3.66
C PRO A 51 -1.26 -7.83 2.32
N LEU A 52 -1.13 -9.16 2.21
CA LEU A 52 -0.71 -9.83 0.97
C LEU A 52 -1.85 -9.94 -0.05
N ALA A 53 -2.96 -9.25 0.18
CA ALA A 53 -4.08 -9.21 -0.76
C ALA A 53 -3.62 -8.49 -2.04
N SER A 54 -3.75 -9.15 -3.17
CA SER A 54 -3.36 -8.62 -4.47
C SER A 54 -4.36 -7.58 -4.97
N LEU A 55 -5.59 -7.62 -4.45
CA LEU A 55 -6.69 -6.79 -4.90
C LEU A 55 -7.68 -6.45 -3.77
N ASN A 56 -8.52 -5.46 -4.05
CA ASN A 56 -9.68 -5.10 -3.25
C ASN A 56 -10.86 -4.89 -4.20
N ILE A 57 -12.05 -5.33 -3.81
CA ILE A 57 -13.31 -5.04 -4.51
C ILE A 57 -14.23 -4.26 -3.59
N THR A 58 -14.91 -3.26 -4.11
CA THR A 58 -15.88 -2.46 -3.34
C THR A 58 -17.11 -2.21 -4.17
N MET A 59 -18.28 -2.56 -3.62
CA MET A 59 -19.57 -2.24 -4.23
C MET A 59 -19.92 -0.78 -3.97
N ARG A 60 -20.31 -0.08 -5.02
CA ARG A 60 -20.88 1.26 -4.94
C ARG A 60 -22.40 1.16 -4.83
N ASP A 61 -23.03 2.22 -4.32
CA ASP A 61 -24.48 2.29 -4.08
C ASP A 61 -25.32 2.17 -5.36
N ASP A 62 -24.73 2.45 -6.53
CA ASP A 62 -25.34 2.31 -7.86
C ASP A 62 -25.25 0.87 -8.42
N GLY A 63 -24.77 -0.09 -7.63
CA GLY A 63 -24.59 -1.49 -8.03
C GLY A 63 -23.34 -1.74 -8.88
N ILE A 64 -22.46 -0.74 -9.02
CA ILE A 64 -21.22 -0.86 -9.77
C ILE A 64 -20.08 -1.29 -8.84
N GLY A 65 -19.36 -2.34 -9.23
CA GLY A 65 -18.18 -2.82 -8.51
C GLY A 65 -16.94 -2.07 -8.94
N HIS A 66 -16.14 -1.62 -7.99
CA HIS A 66 -14.81 -1.08 -8.24
C HIS A 66 -13.76 -2.12 -7.83
N LEU A 67 -13.01 -2.63 -8.80
CA LEU A 67 -11.97 -3.63 -8.56
C LEU A 67 -10.59 -3.00 -8.72
N GLN A 68 -9.83 -2.93 -7.64
CA GLN A 68 -8.47 -2.42 -7.65
C GLN A 68 -7.47 -3.54 -7.42
N ILE A 69 -6.53 -3.73 -8.35
CA ILE A 69 -5.40 -4.65 -8.21
C ILE A 69 -4.16 -3.84 -7.79
N PHE A 70 -3.59 -4.13 -6.63
CA PHE A 70 -2.41 -3.47 -6.09
C PHE A 70 -1.10 -4.11 -6.59
N SER A 71 -1.12 -5.40 -6.87
CA SER A 71 0.04 -6.16 -7.36
C SER A 71 -0.39 -7.43 -8.09
N PHE A 72 0.47 -7.95 -8.97
CA PHE A 72 0.28 -9.25 -9.63
C PHE A 72 1.24 -10.29 -9.04
N GLY A 73 0.69 -11.40 -8.56
CA GLY A 73 1.44 -12.54 -8.03
C GLY A 73 0.61 -13.83 -8.06
N ASP A 74 1.15 -14.90 -7.48
CA ASP A 74 0.59 -16.26 -7.62
C ASP A 74 -0.86 -16.38 -7.14
N LYS A 75 -1.26 -15.61 -6.12
CA LYS A 75 -2.61 -15.65 -5.53
C LYS A 75 -3.62 -14.75 -6.24
N THR A 76 -3.17 -13.81 -7.07
CA THR A 76 -4.04 -12.79 -7.67
C THR A 76 -5.15 -13.40 -8.51
N ASN A 77 -4.86 -14.50 -9.22
CA ASN A 77 -5.89 -15.18 -10.01
C ASN A 77 -7.00 -15.75 -9.13
N GLN A 78 -6.66 -16.42 -8.03
CA GLN A 78 -7.64 -16.98 -7.11
C GLN A 78 -8.46 -15.87 -6.43
N GLU A 79 -7.79 -14.84 -5.92
CA GLU A 79 -8.44 -13.70 -5.27
C GLU A 79 -9.40 -12.97 -6.22
N LEU A 80 -9.06 -12.92 -7.52
CA LEU A 80 -9.89 -12.29 -8.53
C LEU A 80 -11.18 -13.08 -8.77
N TYR A 81 -11.07 -14.40 -8.90
CA TYR A 81 -12.24 -15.27 -9.03
C TYR A 81 -13.19 -15.14 -7.83
N GLU A 82 -12.64 -15.15 -6.61
CA GLU A 82 -13.43 -15.00 -5.37
C GLU A 82 -14.13 -13.63 -5.30
N ALA A 83 -13.45 -12.56 -5.71
CA ALA A 83 -14.02 -11.22 -5.78
C ALA A 83 -15.16 -11.12 -6.80
N LEU A 84 -15.00 -11.73 -7.99
CA LEU A 84 -16.03 -11.75 -9.03
C LEU A 84 -17.27 -12.56 -8.64
N GLU A 85 -17.08 -13.68 -7.93
CA GLU A 85 -18.20 -14.47 -7.41
C GLU A 85 -18.99 -13.72 -6.34
N THR A 86 -18.29 -12.98 -5.48
CA THR A 86 -18.92 -12.10 -4.49
C THR A 86 -19.71 -10.99 -5.18
N PHE A 87 -19.09 -10.30 -6.16
CA PHE A 87 -19.74 -9.27 -6.97
C PHE A 87 -21.03 -9.75 -7.64
N ARG A 88 -21.00 -10.95 -8.22
CA ARG A 88 -22.17 -11.56 -8.86
C ARG A 88 -23.27 -11.89 -7.85
N SER A 89 -22.89 -12.37 -6.67
CA SER A 89 -23.84 -12.71 -5.60
C SER A 89 -24.54 -11.47 -5.03
N ASP A 90 -23.87 -10.32 -5.06
CA ASP A 90 -24.41 -9.02 -4.65
C ASP A 90 -25.22 -8.32 -5.76
N GLU A 91 -25.63 -9.05 -6.80
CA GLU A 91 -26.41 -8.55 -7.95
C GLU A 91 -25.78 -7.34 -8.66
N GLY A 92 -24.45 -7.27 -8.69
CA GLY A 92 -23.73 -6.17 -9.34
C GLY A 92 -24.04 -6.05 -10.83
N ILE A 93 -24.25 -4.81 -11.29
CA ILE A 93 -24.71 -4.50 -12.65
C ILE A 93 -23.59 -4.16 -13.64
N GLY A 94 -22.40 -3.81 -13.14
CA GLY A 94 -21.23 -3.48 -13.95
C GLY A 94 -19.97 -3.28 -13.10
N MET A 95 -18.80 -3.26 -13.73
CA MET A 95 -17.51 -3.09 -13.04
C MET A 95 -16.63 -2.04 -13.71
N PHE A 96 -15.83 -1.35 -12.89
CA PHE A 96 -14.78 -0.41 -13.30
C PHE A 96 -13.46 -0.66 -12.54
#